data_AF-A0A2N5KME1-F1
#
_entry.id   AF-A0A2N5KME1-F1
#
_cell.length_a   1.000
_cell.length_b   1.000
_cell.length_c   1.000
_cell.angle_alpha   90.00
_cell.angle_beta   90.00
_cell.angle_gamma   90.00
#
_symmetry.space_group_name_H-M   'P 1'
#
loop_
_entity.id
_entity.type
_entity.pdbx_description
1 polymer ?
#
loop_
_entity_poly.entity_id
_entity_poly.type
_entity_poly.pdbx_seq_one_letter_code
_entity_poly.pdbx_strand_id
1 'polypeptide(L)'
;AGDREARVEITAYFTDREPAGPYRITVPPRRTLHVRFNELDDPEPIPPDTDYASVIESDVPIVVQHTRLDSRQAENALLSTIAYASNE
;
A
#
# COMPACT_ATOMS: atom_id res chain seq x y z
N ALA A 1 -4.21 8.28 -13.45
CA ALA A 1 -4.98 8.90 -14.56
C ALA A 1 -4.59 8.37 -15.96
N GLY A 2 -3.66 7.39 -16.07
CA GLY A 2 -3.22 6.87 -17.36
C GLY A 2 -4.23 5.93 -18.04
N ASP A 3 -3.97 5.65 -19.32
CA ASP A 3 -4.78 4.76 -20.18
C ASP A 3 -4.27 3.31 -20.20
N ARG A 4 -3.14 3.02 -19.54
CA ARG A 4 -2.62 1.66 -19.35
C ARG A 4 -3.01 1.13 -17.98
N GLU A 5 -3.18 -0.18 -17.90
CA GLU A 5 -3.28 -0.90 -16.64
C GLU A 5 -1.96 -0.73 -15.87
N ALA A 6 -2.06 -0.52 -14.56
CA ALA A 6 -0.90 -0.47 -13.68
C ALA A 6 -0.76 -1.81 -12.96
N ARG A 7 0.37 -2.47 -13.15
CA ARG A 7 0.81 -3.60 -12.33
C ARG A 7 1.63 -3.03 -11.20
N VAL A 8 1.19 -3.30 -9.98
CA VAL A 8 1.77 -2.72 -8.79
C VAL A 8 2.25 -3.84 -7.89
N GLU A 9 3.47 -3.70 -7.40
CA GLU A 9 4.08 -4.58 -6.42
C GLU A 9 4.27 -3.81 -5.12
N ILE A 10 3.77 -4.37 -4.02
CA ILE A 10 3.93 -3.80 -2.67
C ILE A 10 4.88 -4.71 -1.90
N THR A 11 5.85 -4.11 -1.22
CA THR A 11 6.75 -4.81 -0.30
C THR A 11 6.65 -4.19 1.08
N ALA A 12 6.38 -5.00 2.11
CA ALA A 12 6.30 -4.56 3.50
C ALA A 12 7.61 -4.88 4.23
N TYR A 13 8.20 -3.88 4.89
CA TYR A 13 9.45 -3.98 5.65
C TYR A 13 9.16 -3.93 7.14
N PHE A 14 9.76 -4.86 7.88
CA PHE A 14 9.59 -5.00 9.32
C PHE A 14 10.85 -4.59 10.07
N THR A 15 10.72 -4.36 11.38
CA THR A 15 11.83 -3.91 12.22
C THR A 15 12.77 -5.05 12.66
N ASP A 16 12.29 -6.30 12.62
CA ASP A 16 12.92 -7.46 13.25
C ASP A 16 13.02 -8.70 12.34
N ARG A 17 12.57 -8.62 11.09
CA ARG A 17 12.59 -9.72 10.12
C ARG A 17 12.68 -9.24 8.68
N GLU A 18 12.89 -10.19 7.77
CA GLU A 18 12.93 -9.95 6.33
C GLU A 18 11.60 -9.38 5.78
N PRO A 19 11.64 -8.62 4.68
CA PRO A 19 10.44 -8.06 4.07
C PRO A 19 9.46 -9.13 3.56
N ALA A 20 8.17 -8.81 3.58
CA ALA A 20 7.13 -9.62 2.95
C ALA A 20 6.70 -9.01 1.62
N GLY A 21 6.51 -9.86 0.61
CA GLY A 21 6.11 -9.47 -0.73
C GLY A 21 6.90 -10.19 -1.82
N PRO A 22 6.75 -9.77 -3.09
CA PRO A 22 5.86 -8.70 -3.52
C PRO A 22 4.39 -9.13 -3.49
N TYR A 23 3.55 -8.32 -2.86
CA TYR A 23 2.09 -8.40 -3.00
C TYR A 23 1.69 -7.76 -4.33
N ARG A 24 1.00 -8.52 -5.19
CA ARG A 24 0.67 -8.08 -6.55
C ARG A 24 -0.76 -7.59 -6.65
N ILE A 25 -0.92 -6.35 -7.12
CA ILE A 25 -2.24 -5.76 -7.37
C ILE A 25 -2.28 -5.16 -8.77
N THR A 26 -3.49 -5.08 -9.32
CA THR A 26 -3.75 -4.46 -10.62
C THR A 26 -4.71 -3.29 -10.47
N VAL A 27 -4.30 -2.12 -10.95
CA VAL A 27 -5.18 -0.94 -11.02
C VAL A 27 -5.59 -0.71 -12.48
N PRO A 28 -6.88 -0.82 -12.82
CA PRO A 28 -7.34 -0.60 -14.19
C PRO A 28 -7.08 0.85 -14.68
N PRO A 29 -7.00 1.06 -16.01
CA PRO A 29 -6.88 2.40 -16.59
C PRO A 29 -7.95 3.36 -16.05
N ARG A 30 -7.54 4.59 -15.74
CA ARG A 30 -8.45 5.67 -15.27
C ARG A 30 -9.34 5.24 -14.09
N ARG A 31 -8.80 4.49 -13.13
CA ARG A 31 -9.46 4.09 -11.89
C ARG A 31 -8.61 4.37 -10.66
N THR A 32 -9.26 4.32 -9.51
CA THR A 32 -8.64 4.29 -8.18
C THR A 32 -8.88 2.92 -7.56
N LEU A 33 -7.99 2.50 -6.66
CA LEU A 33 -8.15 1.29 -5.88
C LEU A 33 -7.74 1.59 -4.44
N HIS A 34 -8.62 1.26 -3.48
CA HIS A 34 -8.28 1.30 -2.06
C HIS A 34 -7.84 -0.09 -1.65
N VAL A 35 -6.59 -0.22 -1.21
CA VAL A 35 -6.02 -1.48 -0.74
C VAL A 35 -5.90 -1.42 0.78
N ARG A 36 -6.42 -2.44 1.46
CA ARG A 36 -6.27 -2.60 2.91
C ARG A 36 -5.12 -3.56 3.15
N PHE A 37 -4.10 -3.12 3.89
CA PHE A 37 -2.96 -3.99 4.23
C PHE A 37 -3.39 -5.25 4.99
N ASN A 38 -4.46 -5.19 5.78
CA ASN A 38 -5.02 -6.35 6.49
C ASN A 38 -5.65 -7.40 5.58
N GLU A 39 -5.90 -7.07 4.30
CA GLU A 39 -6.45 -7.98 3.30
C GLU A 39 -5.37 -8.53 2.35
N LEU A 40 -4.10 -8.19 2.58
CA LEU A 40 -2.96 -8.79 1.87
C LEU A 40 -2.61 -10.12 2.52
N ASP A 41 -2.58 -11.20 1.73
CA ASP A 41 -2.40 -12.58 2.23
C ASP A 41 -1.44 -13.46 1.41
N ASP A 42 -1.10 -13.08 0.17
CA ASP A 42 -0.14 -13.76 -0.71
C ASP A 42 1.06 -12.82 -0.98
N PRO A 43 2.30 -13.16 -0.55
CA PRO A 43 2.77 -14.49 -0.14
C PRO A 43 2.45 -14.91 1.30
N GLU A 44 2.16 -13.95 2.18
CA GLU A 44 1.77 -14.20 3.57
C GLU A 44 0.99 -13.01 4.12
N PRO A 45 0.13 -13.19 5.15
CA PRO A 45 -0.59 -12.09 5.76
C PRO A 45 0.32 -11.11 6.50
N ILE A 46 -0.01 -9.81 6.44
CA ILE A 46 0.64 -8.81 7.28
C ILE A 46 0.22 -9.03 8.75
N PRO A 47 1.17 -9.23 9.67
CA PRO A 47 0.85 -9.44 11.08
C PRO A 47 0.08 -8.24 11.69
N PRO A 48 -0.97 -8.49 12.48
CA PRO A 48 -1.64 -7.42 13.23
C PRO A 48 -0.71 -6.87 14.32
N ASP A 49 -0.98 -5.65 14.77
CA ASP A 49 -0.26 -4.99 15.89
C ASP A 49 1.27 -4.97 15.70
N THR A 50 1.71 -4.86 14.45
CA THR A 50 3.13 -4.87 14.07
C THR A 50 3.44 -3.61 13.28
N ASP A 51 4.50 -2.91 13.67
CA ASP A 51 5.00 -1.76 12.93
C ASP A 51 5.71 -2.21 11.65
N TYR A 52 5.38 -1.56 10.53
CA TYR A 52 6.02 -1.82 9.24
C TYR A 52 6.10 -0.54 8.40
N ALA A 53 7.01 -0.54 7.43
CA ALA A 53 7.05 0.40 6.30
C ALA A 53 6.63 -0.32 5.02
N SER A 54 6.33 0.42 3.95
CA SER A 54 6.04 -0.19 2.65
C SER A 54 6.66 0.59 1.50
N VAL A 55 7.09 -0.16 0.49
CA VAL A 55 7.49 0.36 -0.82
C VAL A 55 6.44 -0.12 -1.83
N ILE A 56 6.04 0.77 -2.74
CA ILE A 56 4.99 0.52 -3.73
C ILE A 56 5.57 0.89 -5.09
N GLU A 57 5.77 -0.13 -5.92
CA GLU A 57 6.39 -0.01 -7.24
C GLU A 57 5.34 -0.24 -8.32
N SER A 58 5.45 0.46 -9.45
CA SER A 58 4.54 0.27 -10.57
C SER A 58 5.24 0.38 -11.90
N ASP A 59 4.79 -0.41 -12.87
CA ASP A 59 5.25 -0.38 -14.26
C ASP A 59 4.78 0.86 -15.06
N VAL A 60 3.85 1.64 -14.48
CA VAL A 60 3.38 2.92 -15.03
C VAL A 60 3.26 3.96 -13.90
N PRO A 61 3.34 5.27 -14.20
CA PRO A 61 3.17 6.29 -13.17
C PRO A 61 1.79 6.22 -12.49
N ILE A 62 1.81 6.12 -11.16
CA ILE A 62 0.63 6.15 -10.28
C ILE A 62 0.77 7.24 -9.22
N VAL A 63 -0.33 7.54 -8.53
CA VAL A 63 -0.33 8.40 -7.34
C VAL A 63 -0.76 7.53 -6.17
N VAL A 64 -0.01 7.62 -5.06
CA VAL A 64 -0.25 6.83 -3.86
C VAL A 64 -0.47 7.75 -2.67
N GLN A 65 -1.54 7.48 -1.94
CA GLN A 65 -1.87 8.15 -0.69
C GLN A 65 -2.08 7.10 0.40
N HIS A 66 -1.35 7.23 1.51
CA HIS A 66 -1.52 6.37 2.67
C HIS A 66 -2.58 6.97 3.59
N THR A 67 -3.50 6.14 4.10
CA THR A 67 -4.51 6.56 5.07
C THR A 67 -4.55 5.55 6.20
N ARG A 68 -4.44 6.03 7.45
CA ARG A 68 -4.76 5.24 8.65
C ARG A 68 -6.08 5.74 9.24
N LEU A 69 -6.94 4.77 9.55
CA LEU A 69 -8.18 4.99 10.29
C LEU A 69 -8.05 4.28 11.64
N ASP A 70 -8.05 5.04 12.74
CA ASP A 70 -8.25 4.47 14.07
C ASP A 70 -9.75 4.28 14.33
N SER A 71 -10.27 3.08 14.08
CA SER A 71 -11.71 2.80 14.24
C SER A 71 -12.25 2.95 15.67
N ARG A 72 -11.39 3.21 16.67
CA ARG A 72 -11.77 3.34 18.09
C ARG A 72 -12.26 4.74 18.49
N GLN A 73 -12.00 5.79 17.69
CA GLN A 73 -12.43 7.17 18.01
C GLN A 73 -12.96 7.92 16.79
N ALA A 74 -14.28 8.03 16.63
CA ALA A 74 -14.91 8.53 15.41
C ALA A 74 -14.55 9.98 15.04
N GLU A 75 -14.26 10.87 16.00
CA GLU A 75 -14.20 12.32 15.74
C GLU A 75 -12.84 12.80 15.17
N ASN A 76 -11.73 12.04 15.33
CA ASN A 76 -10.38 12.46 14.90
C ASN A 76 -9.50 11.30 14.39
N ALA A 77 -10.08 10.23 13.86
CA ALA A 77 -9.37 8.98 13.61
C ALA A 77 -8.57 8.88 12.31
N LEU A 78 -8.61 9.91 11.45
CA LEU A 78 -8.05 9.83 10.11
C LEU A 78 -6.73 10.59 10.01
N LEU A 79 -5.65 9.85 9.78
CA LEU A 79 -4.37 10.39 9.37
C LEU A 79 -4.11 9.99 7.92
N SER A 80 -3.64 10.93 7.11
CA SER A 80 -3.23 10.63 5.75
C SER A 80 -2.01 11.44 5.33
N THR A 81 -1.21 10.85 4.45
CA THR A 81 -0.05 11.49 3.83
C THR A 81 0.15 10.97 2.41
N ILE A 82 0.74 11.79 1.55
CA ILE A 82 1.20 11.37 0.22
C ILE A 82 2.47 10.52 0.40
N ALA A 83 2.60 9.46 -0.40
CA ALA A 83 3.83 8.68 -0.43
C ALA A 83 4.97 9.52 -1.02
N TYR A 84 6.18 9.37 -0.47
CA TYR A 84 7.37 9.90 -1.14
C TYR A 84 7.53 9.19 -2.50
N ALA A 85 7.66 9.95 -3.57
CA ALA A 85 7.86 9.44 -4.91
C ALA A 85 9.35 9.52 -5.29
N SER A 86 9.94 8.39 -5.62
CA SER A 86 11.26 8.28 -6.24
C SER A 86 11.11 7.63 -7.60
N ASN A 87 11.80 8.18 -8.59
CA ASN A 87 12.02 7.50 -9.86
C ASN A 87 13.50 7.11 -9.85
N GLU A 88 13.78 5.82 -9.69
CA GLU A 88 15.08 5.30 -10.13
C GLU A 88 15.11 5.17 -11.65
#